data_AF-A0A9W8L5Y3-F1
#
_entry.id   AF-A0A9W8L5Y3-F1
#
_cell.length_a   1.000
_cell.length_b   1.000
_cell.length_c   1.000
_cell.angle_alpha   90.00
_cell.angle_beta   90.00
_cell.angle_gamma   90.00
#
_symmetry.space_group_name_H-M   'P 1'
#
loop_
_entity.id
_entity.type
_entity.pdbx_description
1 polymer ?
#
loop_
_entity_poly.entity_id
_entity_poly.type
_entity_poly.pdbx_seq_one_letter_code
_entity_poly.pdbx_strand_id
1 'polypeptide(L)'
;MIAHYSYAVLLIEFEMNTLFSLQAIGSLNPDIAVNSINSQLTILVLTFPRLRIVWSSSPYETANIFTELKRDAAEPDIDRAVAMGQDDSSVEKESIYASHPIALLQSLPGVTLRNYQALANKFKSISDICAASKDDLVSVLGMEAAIKLYEFIRNSSAN
;
A
#
# COMPACT_ATOMS: atom_id res chain seq x y z
N MET A 1 0.40 7.50 10.14
CA MET A 1 -0.62 8.56 10.41
C MET A 1 -1.51 8.29 11.64
N ILE A 2 -2.39 7.28 11.65
CA ILE A 2 -3.37 7.06 12.75
C ILE A 2 -2.70 6.69 14.09
N ALA A 3 -1.47 6.18 14.06
CA ALA A 3 -0.67 5.88 15.25
C ALA A 3 -0.16 7.13 15.99
N HIS A 4 0.07 8.23 15.26
CA HIS A 4 0.75 9.43 15.79
C HIS A 4 -0.18 10.63 16.01
N TYR A 5 -1.37 10.60 15.39
CA TYR A 5 -2.34 11.68 15.47
C TYR A 5 -3.66 11.21 16.09
N SER A 6 -4.20 12.00 17.02
CA SER A 6 -5.44 11.67 17.74
C SER A 6 -6.66 11.59 16.82
N TYR A 7 -6.65 12.36 15.73
CA TYR A 7 -7.73 12.42 14.74
C TYR A 7 -7.12 12.21 13.36
N ALA A 8 -7.72 11.31 12.58
CA ALA A 8 -7.38 11.11 11.19
C ALA A 8 -8.59 11.49 10.34
N VAL A 9 -8.39 12.43 9.41
CA VAL A 9 -9.43 12.94 8.54
C VAL A 9 -9.02 12.72 7.09
N LEU A 10 -9.90 12.12 6.31
CA LEU A 10 -9.81 12.05 4.86
C LEU A 10 -10.73 13.11 4.28
N LEU A 11 -10.16 14.14 3.68
CA LEU A 11 -10.91 15.15 2.94
C LEU A 11 -11.03 14.71 1.48
N ILE A 12 -12.26 14.64 0.98
CA ILE A 12 -12.57 14.36 -0.41
C ILE A 12 -13.18 15.64 -1.01
N GLU A 13 -12.44 16.27 -1.91
CA GLU A 13 -12.86 17.47 -2.61
C GLU A 13 -13.46 17.13 -3.98
N PHE A 14 -14.55 17.79 -4.31
CA PHE A 14 -15.28 17.64 -5.56
C PHE A 14 -15.22 18.90 -6.41
N GLU A 15 -15.43 18.72 -7.71
CA GLU A 15 -15.49 19.83 -8.66
C GLU A 15 -16.90 20.45 -8.68
N MET A 16 -16.95 21.76 -8.46
CA MET A 16 -18.19 22.53 -8.49
C MET A 16 -18.84 22.45 -9.87
N ASN A 17 -20.16 22.24 -9.91
CA ASN A 17 -20.99 22.09 -11.12
C ASN A 17 -20.86 20.74 -11.86
N THR A 18 -20.21 19.74 -11.29
CA THR A 18 -20.29 18.36 -11.77
C THR A 18 -21.26 17.55 -10.91
N LEU A 19 -22.14 16.77 -11.53
CA LEU A 19 -22.95 15.80 -10.78
C LEU A 19 -22.02 14.69 -10.30
N PHE A 20 -21.73 14.69 -9.00
CA PHE A 20 -20.92 13.64 -8.40
C PHE A 20 -21.73 12.38 -8.18
N SER A 21 -21.19 11.25 -8.63
CA SER A 21 -21.65 9.94 -8.21
C SER A 21 -20.49 8.97 -8.11
N LEU A 22 -20.44 8.23 -7.00
CA LEU A 22 -19.48 7.13 -6.79
C LEU A 22 -19.78 5.91 -7.69
N GLN A 23 -20.93 5.90 -8.34
CA GLN A 23 -21.41 4.86 -9.25
C GLN A 23 -22.08 5.48 -10.48
N ALA A 24 -21.95 4.87 -11.64
CA ALA A 24 -22.73 5.31 -12.79
C ALA A 24 -24.23 5.04 -12.52
N ILE A 25 -25.09 5.97 -12.91
CA ILE A 25 -26.54 5.80 -12.79
C ILE A 25 -26.93 4.58 -13.65
N GLY A 26 -27.49 3.55 -13.02
CA GLY A 26 -27.83 2.27 -13.67
C GLY A 26 -26.79 1.15 -13.54
N SER A 27 -25.62 1.40 -12.93
CA SER A 27 -24.59 0.38 -12.68
C SER A 27 -24.69 -0.25 -11.28
N LEU A 28 -25.90 -0.39 -10.74
CA LEU A 28 -26.14 -1.17 -9.53
C LEU A 28 -25.95 -2.65 -9.88
N ASN A 29 -24.71 -3.12 -9.79
CA ASN A 29 -24.46 -4.54 -9.81
C ASN A 29 -25.19 -5.16 -8.61
N PRO A 30 -25.96 -6.25 -8.80
CA PRO A 30 -26.62 -6.94 -7.69
C PRO A 30 -25.60 -7.53 -6.69
N ASP A 31 -24.36 -7.74 -7.16
CA ASP A 31 -23.26 -8.26 -6.35
C ASP A 31 -22.34 -7.14 -5.85
N ILE A 32 -21.93 -7.26 -4.58
CA ILE A 32 -20.95 -6.37 -3.94
C ILE A 32 -19.58 -6.63 -4.58
N ALA A 33 -19.21 -5.80 -5.56
CA ALA A 33 -17.91 -5.89 -6.18
C ALA A 33 -16.85 -5.28 -5.26
N VAL A 34 -15.81 -6.07 -4.90
CA VAL A 34 -14.71 -5.63 -4.02
C VAL A 34 -13.90 -4.49 -4.65
N ASN A 35 -13.91 -4.38 -5.98
CA ASN A 35 -13.25 -3.32 -6.73
C ASN A 35 -14.11 -2.04 -6.89
N SER A 36 -15.33 -1.99 -6.35
CA SER A 36 -16.13 -0.77 -6.37
C SER A 36 -15.58 0.24 -5.36
N ILE A 37 -15.54 1.51 -5.75
CA ILE A 37 -15.09 2.62 -4.88
C ILE A 37 -15.90 2.64 -3.57
N ASN A 38 -17.21 2.37 -3.64
CA ASN A 38 -18.07 2.29 -2.45
C ASN A 38 -17.64 1.16 -1.50
N SER A 39 -17.33 -0.02 -2.04
CA SER A 39 -16.85 -1.16 -1.25
C SER A 39 -15.49 -0.86 -0.63
N GLN A 40 -14.58 -0.25 -1.37
CA GLN A 40 -13.26 0.16 -0.86
C GLN A 40 -13.37 1.22 0.24
N LEU A 41 -14.23 2.23 0.05
CA LEU A 41 -14.48 3.27 1.07
C LEU A 41 -15.11 2.67 2.32
N THR A 42 -16.03 1.72 2.16
CA THR A 42 -16.66 0.98 3.27
C THR A 42 -15.62 0.17 4.04
N ILE A 43 -14.79 -0.60 3.34
CA ILE A 43 -13.70 -1.39 3.95
C ILE A 43 -12.72 -0.46 4.67
N LEU A 44 -12.38 0.69 4.08
CA LEU A 44 -11.48 1.67 4.69
C LEU A 44 -12.03 2.17 6.03
N VAL A 45 -13.31 2.56 6.08
CA VAL A 45 -13.94 3.04 7.32
C VAL A 45 -14.07 1.94 8.37
N LEU A 46 -14.38 0.70 7.96
CA LEU A 46 -14.44 -0.46 8.85
C LEU A 46 -13.06 -0.81 9.43
N THR A 47 -12.02 -0.73 8.61
CA THR A 47 -10.64 -1.05 9.02
C THR A 47 -10.06 0.00 9.95
N PHE A 48 -10.45 1.26 9.78
CA PHE A 48 -9.92 2.40 10.55
C PHE A 48 -11.06 3.16 11.26
N PRO A 49 -11.53 2.69 12.42
CA PRO A 49 -12.71 3.26 13.11
C PRO A 49 -12.51 4.70 13.61
N ARG A 50 -11.25 5.17 13.69
CA ARG A 50 -10.91 6.56 14.04
C ARG A 50 -10.83 7.50 12.84
N LEU A 51 -10.90 6.97 11.62
CA LEU A 51 -10.92 7.77 10.40
C LEU A 51 -12.27 8.50 10.30
N ARG A 52 -12.23 9.76 9.89
CA ARG A 52 -13.40 10.59 9.58
C ARG A 52 -13.31 11.04 8.14
N ILE A 53 -14.42 10.99 7.41
CA ILE A 53 -14.48 11.47 6.03
C ILE A 53 -15.18 12.82 6.03
N VAL A 54 -14.55 13.80 5.39
CA VAL A 54 -15.11 15.13 5.17
C VAL A 54 -15.26 15.32 3.66
N TRP A 55 -16.45 15.72 3.24
CA TRP A 55 -16.79 15.96 1.86
C TRP A 55 -16.81 17.47 1.61
N SER A 56 -16.13 17.92 0.56
CA SER A 56 -16.09 19.32 0.15
C SER A 56 -16.56 19.45 -1.29
N SER A 57 -17.53 20.32 -1.55
CA SER A 57 -18.12 20.55 -2.88
C SER A 57 -17.34 21.53 -3.75
N SER A 58 -16.34 22.23 -3.19
CA SER A 58 -15.49 23.15 -3.92
C SER A 58 -14.21 23.50 -3.15
N PRO A 59 -13.15 23.99 -3.82
CA PRO A 59 -11.96 24.50 -3.14
C PRO A 59 -12.25 25.64 -2.14
N TYR A 60 -13.27 26.47 -2.41
CA TYR A 60 -13.69 27.53 -1.50
C TYR A 60 -14.29 26.96 -0.20
N GLU A 61 -15.13 25.92 -0.32
CA GLU A 61 -15.65 25.21 0.84
C GLU A 61 -14.53 24.49 1.61
N THR A 62 -13.55 23.90 0.92
CA THR A 62 -12.37 23.29 1.56
C THR A 62 -11.61 24.30 2.44
N ALA A 63 -11.39 25.52 1.95
CA ALA A 63 -10.74 26.58 2.72
C ALA A 63 -11.56 26.98 3.98
N ASN A 64 -12.88 27.04 3.85
CA ASN A 64 -13.77 27.31 4.99
C ASN A 64 -13.73 26.16 6.01
N ILE A 65 -13.78 24.91 5.55
CA ILE A 65 -13.64 23.71 6.39
C ILE A 65 -12.33 23.77 7.18
N PHE A 66 -11.20 24.08 6.54
CA PHE A 66 -9.92 24.22 7.23
C PHE A 66 -9.92 25.35 8.27
N THR A 67 -10.52 26.49 7.93
CA THR A 67 -10.63 27.62 8.87
C THR A 67 -11.47 27.26 10.09
N GLU A 68 -12.56 26.51 9.88
CA GLU A 68 -13.43 26.05 10.96
C GLU A 68 -12.75 24.99 11.84
N LEU A 69 -12.09 24.00 11.24
CA LEU A 69 -11.33 22.98 11.97
C LEU A 69 -10.17 23.58 12.79
N LYS A 70 -9.62 24.71 12.34
CA LYS A 70 -8.53 25.43 13.00
C LYS A 70 -8.99 26.32 14.15
N ARG A 71 -10.26 26.78 14.16
CA ARG A 71 -10.75 27.90 14.98
C ARG A 71 -10.40 27.81 16.47
N ASP A 72 -10.48 26.61 17.06
CA ASP A 72 -10.20 26.37 18.48
C ASP A 72 -8.99 25.43 18.71
N ALA A 73 -8.20 25.20 17.67
CA ALA A 73 -7.03 24.33 17.70
C ALA A 73 -5.73 25.15 17.87
N ALA A 74 -4.78 24.60 18.62
CA ALA A 74 -3.44 25.19 18.72
C ALA A 74 -2.71 25.15 17.36
N GLU A 75 -1.76 26.08 17.18
CA GLU A 75 -0.86 26.04 16.03
C GLU A 75 -0.03 24.75 16.02
N PRO A 76 0.20 24.14 14.83
CA PRO A 76 1.00 22.92 14.72
C PRO A 76 2.46 23.20 15.08
N ASP A 77 3.04 22.29 15.87
CA ASP A 77 4.45 22.32 16.24
C ASP A 77 5.27 21.62 15.14
N ILE A 78 6.14 22.40 14.49
CA ILE A 78 6.97 21.96 13.37
C ILE A 78 8.00 20.91 13.84
N ASP A 79 8.63 21.14 14.99
CA ASP A 79 9.71 20.28 15.50
C ASP A 79 9.14 18.90 15.87
N ARG A 80 7.96 18.89 16.51
CA ARG A 80 7.23 17.65 16.81
C ARG A 80 6.81 16.90 15.54
N ALA A 81 6.33 17.61 14.52
CA ALA A 81 5.92 17.00 13.26
C ALA A 81 7.10 16.33 12.53
N VAL A 82 8.26 16.99 12.50
CA VAL A 82 9.48 16.45 11.89
C VAL A 82 9.97 15.22 12.65
N ALA A 83 10.00 15.26 13.98
CA ALA A 83 10.41 14.11 14.80
C ALA A 83 9.50 12.89 14.55
N MET A 84 8.18 13.08 14.54
CA MET A 84 7.22 11.98 14.29
C MET A 84 7.32 11.41 12.87
N GLY A 85 7.68 12.21 11.88
CA GLY A 85 7.92 11.73 10.51
C GLY A 85 9.25 10.97 10.34
N GLN A 86 10.20 11.15 11.27
CA GLN A 86 11.50 10.46 11.23
C GLN A 86 11.47 9.09 11.92
N ASP A 87 10.62 8.87 12.92
CA ASP A 87 10.49 7.54 13.56
C ASP A 87 9.97 6.49 12.56
N ASP A 88 9.04 6.85 11.68
CA ASP A 88 8.58 6.00 10.56
C ASP A 88 9.74 5.72 9.56
N SER A 89 10.77 6.58 9.50
CA SER A 89 11.91 6.40 8.58
C SER A 89 12.86 5.27 8.96
N SER A 90 12.77 4.71 10.16
CA SER A 90 13.50 3.48 10.53
C SER A 90 12.89 2.23 9.91
N VAL A 91 11.58 2.25 9.63
CA VAL A 91 10.85 1.16 8.95
C VAL A 91 10.68 1.45 7.44
N GLU A 92 10.61 2.74 7.06
CA GLU A 92 10.38 3.16 5.67
C GLU A 92 11.66 3.44 4.85
N LYS A 93 12.83 3.75 5.43
CA LYS A 93 14.07 3.87 4.63
C LYS A 93 14.58 2.52 4.15
N GLU A 94 14.33 1.45 4.91
CA GLU A 94 14.46 0.09 4.38
C GLU A 94 13.39 -0.15 3.30
N SER A 95 12.17 0.34 3.46
CA SER A 95 11.10 0.09 2.50
C SER A 95 11.25 0.84 1.17
N ILE A 96 11.80 2.05 1.06
CA ILE A 96 11.82 2.76 -0.24
C ILE A 96 12.94 2.25 -1.17
N TYR A 97 14.11 1.88 -0.63
CA TYR A 97 15.18 1.25 -1.42
C TYR A 97 15.05 -0.29 -1.49
N ALA A 98 14.41 -0.93 -0.52
CA ALA A 98 14.14 -2.37 -0.57
C ALA A 98 12.76 -2.72 -1.16
N SER A 99 11.84 -1.76 -1.39
CA SER A 99 10.52 -1.99 -1.99
C SER A 99 10.64 -2.62 -3.37
N HIS A 100 11.45 -2.05 -4.27
CA HIS A 100 11.46 -2.49 -5.65
C HIS A 100 12.09 -3.89 -5.81
N PRO A 101 13.28 -4.17 -5.22
CA PRO A 101 13.87 -5.50 -5.28
C PRO A 101 13.06 -6.55 -4.51
N ILE A 102 12.50 -6.22 -3.34
CA ILE A 102 11.69 -7.16 -2.57
C ILE A 102 10.35 -7.42 -3.25
N ALA A 103 9.69 -6.39 -3.80
CA ALA A 103 8.45 -6.57 -4.55
C ALA A 103 8.69 -7.42 -5.81
N LEU A 104 9.83 -7.24 -6.48
CA LEU A 104 10.24 -8.11 -7.58
C LEU A 104 10.41 -9.55 -7.09
N LEU A 105 11.13 -9.78 -5.98
CA LEU A 105 11.26 -11.13 -5.42
C LEU A 105 9.91 -11.74 -5.06
N GLN A 106 9.00 -10.98 -4.46
CA GLN A 106 7.66 -11.44 -4.08
C GLN A 106 6.74 -11.69 -5.28
N SER A 107 7.04 -11.11 -6.45
CA SER A 107 6.34 -11.42 -7.70
C SER A 107 6.78 -12.75 -8.33
N LEU A 108 7.91 -13.31 -7.89
CA LEU A 108 8.41 -14.57 -8.43
C LEU A 108 7.55 -15.75 -7.95
N PRO A 109 7.25 -16.72 -8.83
CA PRO A 109 6.38 -17.83 -8.49
C PRO A 109 6.98 -18.70 -7.37
N GLY A 110 6.22 -18.91 -6.30
CA GLY A 110 6.66 -19.65 -5.12
C GLY A 110 7.33 -18.80 -4.04
N VAL A 111 7.63 -17.53 -4.30
CA VAL A 111 8.12 -16.59 -3.28
C VAL A 111 6.94 -15.94 -2.56
N THR A 112 7.04 -15.86 -1.24
CA THR A 112 6.00 -15.36 -0.33
C THR A 112 6.63 -14.44 0.71
N LEU A 113 5.79 -13.66 1.40
CA LEU A 113 6.19 -12.83 2.54
C LEU A 113 6.93 -13.60 3.67
N ARG A 114 6.81 -14.93 3.72
CA ARG A 114 7.48 -15.76 4.73
C ARG A 114 8.85 -16.28 4.31
N ASN A 115 9.09 -16.47 3.01
CA ASN A 115 10.31 -17.12 2.51
C ASN A 115 11.25 -16.17 1.74
N TYR A 116 10.78 -14.97 1.35
CA TYR A 116 11.62 -14.02 0.61
C TYR A 116 12.86 -13.56 1.40
N GLN A 117 12.75 -13.45 2.74
CA GLN A 117 13.87 -13.06 3.59
C GLN A 117 14.99 -14.11 3.57
N ALA A 118 14.65 -15.39 3.60
CA ALA A 118 15.63 -16.47 3.51
C ALA A 118 16.34 -16.46 2.14
N LEU A 119 15.61 -16.11 1.08
CA LEU A 119 16.15 -15.96 -0.28
C LEU A 119 17.10 -14.77 -0.38
N ALA A 120 16.69 -13.60 0.11
CA ALA A 120 17.51 -12.37 0.13
C ALA A 120 18.76 -12.51 1.00
N ASN A 121 18.70 -13.31 2.07
CA ASN A 121 19.85 -13.56 2.94
C ASN A 121 20.87 -14.54 2.32
N LYS A 122 20.42 -15.52 1.53
CA LYS A 122 21.32 -16.50 0.89
C LYS A 122 21.95 -15.96 -0.39
N PHE A 123 21.21 -15.18 -1.19
CA PHE A 123 21.65 -14.70 -2.50
C PHE A 123 21.80 -13.18 -2.51
N LYS A 124 22.98 -12.70 -2.95
CA LYS A 124 23.33 -11.27 -2.90
C LYS A 124 22.73 -10.47 -4.06
N SER A 125 22.33 -11.15 -5.14
CA SER A 125 21.77 -10.53 -6.34
C SER A 125 20.74 -11.43 -7.03
N ILE A 126 19.87 -10.83 -7.85
CA ILE A 126 18.90 -11.57 -8.68
C ILE A 126 19.63 -12.50 -9.67
N SER A 127 20.79 -12.08 -10.19
CA SER A 127 21.62 -12.93 -11.05
C SER A 127 22.11 -14.19 -10.32
N ASP A 128 22.43 -14.10 -9.04
CA ASP A 128 22.81 -15.27 -8.24
C ASP A 128 21.64 -16.24 -8.07
N ILE A 129 20.41 -15.71 -7.93
CA ILE A 129 19.18 -16.53 -7.88
C ILE A 129 18.95 -17.22 -9.22
N CYS A 130 19.15 -16.52 -10.34
CA CYS A 130 19.03 -17.11 -11.68
C CYS A 130 20.10 -18.18 -11.98
N ALA A 131 21.30 -18.03 -11.42
CA ALA A 131 22.40 -18.98 -11.57
C ALA A 131 22.34 -20.14 -10.57
N ALA A 132 21.44 -20.09 -9.57
CA ALA A 132 21.35 -21.10 -8.52
C ALA A 132 20.94 -22.48 -9.05
N SER A 133 21.43 -23.53 -8.37
CA SER A 133 21.00 -24.90 -8.63
C SER A 133 19.60 -25.14 -8.06
N LYS A 134 18.90 -26.17 -8.57
CA LYS A 134 17.58 -26.57 -8.04
C LYS A 134 17.66 -26.90 -6.54
N ASP A 135 18.71 -27.62 -6.14
CA ASP A 135 18.91 -28.03 -4.75
C ASP A 135 19.17 -26.83 -3.82
N ASP A 136 19.88 -25.81 -4.32
CA ASP A 136 20.09 -24.56 -3.59
C ASP A 136 18.80 -23.80 -3.32
N LEU A 137 17.89 -23.77 -4.28
CA LEU A 137 16.57 -23.16 -4.11
C LEU A 137 15.69 -23.98 -3.17
N VAL A 138 15.73 -25.32 -3.26
CA VAL A 138 14.97 -26.23 -2.38
C VAL A 138 15.38 -26.05 -0.93
N SER A 139 16.67 -25.86 -0.65
CA SER A 139 17.17 -25.64 0.72
C SER A 139 16.62 -24.37 1.40
N VAL A 140 16.16 -23.38 0.61
CA VAL A 140 15.67 -22.09 1.11
C VAL A 140 14.15 -21.99 1.08
N LEU A 141 13.54 -22.38 -0.04
CA LEU A 141 12.12 -22.15 -0.30
C LEU A 141 11.26 -23.38 -0.01
N GLY A 142 11.86 -24.55 0.13
CA GLY A 142 11.16 -25.83 0.16
C GLY A 142 10.89 -26.37 -1.25
N MET A 143 10.56 -27.66 -1.33
CA MET A 143 10.51 -28.40 -2.60
C MET A 143 9.53 -27.79 -3.62
N GLU A 144 8.30 -27.49 -3.21
CA GLU A 144 7.25 -27.02 -4.12
C GLU A 144 7.52 -25.61 -4.67
N ALA A 145 7.93 -24.68 -3.80
CA ALA A 145 8.22 -23.30 -4.19
C ALA A 145 9.49 -23.20 -5.04
N ALA A 146 10.52 -23.99 -4.71
CA ALA A 146 11.77 -24.03 -5.47
C ALA A 146 11.57 -24.58 -6.89
N ILE A 147 10.73 -25.60 -7.08
CA ILE A 147 10.40 -26.15 -8.41
C ILE A 147 9.74 -25.06 -9.27
N LYS A 148 8.72 -24.38 -8.74
CA LYS A 148 8.00 -23.31 -9.46
C LYS A 148 8.93 -22.16 -9.88
N LEU A 149 9.81 -21.73 -8.97
CA LEU A 149 10.77 -20.67 -9.25
C LEU A 149 11.81 -21.11 -10.30
N TYR A 150 12.37 -22.31 -10.15
CA TYR A 150 13.39 -22.85 -11.04
C TYR A 150 12.88 -23.07 -12.46
N GLU A 151 11.65 -23.57 -12.60
CA GLU A 151 10.98 -23.72 -13.89
C GLU A 151 10.74 -22.36 -14.55
N PHE A 152 10.26 -21.36 -13.80
CA PHE A 152 10.06 -20.01 -14.32
C PHE A 152 11.34 -19.39 -14.90
N ILE A 153 12.45 -19.49 -14.17
CA ILE A 153 13.75 -18.94 -14.59
C ILE A 153 14.24 -19.61 -15.88
N ARG A 154 14.04 -20.93 -16.03
CA ARG A 154 14.59 -21.70 -17.17
C ARG A 154 13.65 -21.84 -18.36
N ASN A 155 12.34 -21.77 -18.13
CA ASN A 155 11.31 -21.86 -19.19
C ASN A 155 10.96 -20.51 -19.81
N SER A 156 11.62 -19.40 -19.42
CA SER A 156 11.46 -18.08 -20.05
C SER A 156 12.01 -17.98 -21.49
N SER A 157 12.34 -19.12 -22.12
CA SER A 157 12.72 -19.23 -23.54
C SER A 157 11.59 -19.80 -24.42
N ALA A 158 10.33 -19.59 -24.04
CA ALA A 158 9.17 -20.01 -24.84
C ALA A 158 8.21 -18.84 -25.06
N ASN A 159 8.63 -17.92 -25.94
CA ASN A 159 7.76 -17.22 -26.87
C ASN A 159 8.47 -17.17 -28.21
#